data_AF-A0AAD6VAG3-F1
#
_entry.id   AF-A0AAD6VAG3-F1
#
_cell.length_a   1.000
_cell.length_b   1.000
_cell.length_c   1.000
_cell.angle_alpha   90.00
_cell.angle_beta   90.00
_cell.angle_gamma   90.00
#
_symmetry.space_group_name_H-M   'P 1'
#
loop_
_entity.id
_entity.type
_entity.pdbx_description
1 polymer ?
#
loop_
_entity_poly.entity_id
_entity_poly.type
_entity_poly.pdbx_seq_one_letter_code
_entity_poly.pdbx_strand_id
1 'polypeptide(L)'
;LPSMPQIFHGRESELSDILQLFTQTAPRIAILGAGGMGKTSLARAVLHHPDIIHIWRVFIHIYGECCRIFVACDVASTMPELVALIVNYLGLKLGKNPTQQIIHHIESGPPTLLILDNLETAWESPGSRKAIEEFLSLLTDIQHLALIITMRGAERPAQTRWTRPFLEPLSPLAYDAAQKTFIDIAGKNHDTNHMDKILHLTDNMPLAIDLMAHLVDSEGCETVLSRWDTEKTSLVSDGYDRRSNLDMSIALSFSSPRVASVSGTNYLLSLLSMLPDGISDLELRKSNFPIPNILECKATLLRTSLAYISSQKRLKVLVPIQEHIQRHHPAQIFIVEPLFQHYWELLELYEKRNGTMLAEIIPQIRMSFVNIQSLLSFRMQQEQLDNSQTIYCAI
;
A
#
# COMPACT_ATOMS: atom_id res chain seq x y z
N LEU A 1 -18.56 17.72 3.55
CA LEU A 1 -17.16 17.24 3.71
C LEU A 1 -17.15 16.07 4.69
N PRO A 2 -16.29 15.06 4.50
CA PRO A 2 -16.07 14.02 5.51
C PRO A 2 -15.52 14.62 6.81
N SER A 3 -15.67 13.94 7.94
CA SER A 3 -15.14 14.40 9.23
C SER A 3 -13.60 14.48 9.22
N MET A 4 -13.02 15.26 10.14
CA MET A 4 -11.57 15.27 10.34
C MET A 4 -11.12 13.96 11.01
N PRO A 5 -9.96 13.39 10.62
CA PRO A 5 -9.36 12.27 11.36
C PRO A 5 -9.10 12.68 12.81
N GLN A 6 -9.54 11.87 13.78
CA GLN A 6 -9.37 12.17 15.21
C GLN A 6 -8.01 11.68 15.73
N ILE A 7 -7.52 10.56 15.20
CA ILE A 7 -6.18 10.02 15.45
C ILE A 7 -5.38 10.21 14.16
N PHE A 8 -4.37 11.07 14.21
CA PHE A 8 -3.56 11.43 13.05
C PHE A 8 -2.16 11.82 13.49
N HIS A 9 -1.21 10.88 13.38
CA HIS A 9 0.18 11.04 13.80
C HIS A 9 1.14 10.66 12.66
N GLY A 10 2.29 11.33 12.59
CA GLY A 10 3.42 10.92 11.74
C GLY A 10 3.23 11.18 10.25
N ARG A 11 2.38 12.15 9.90
CA ARG A 11 2.11 12.61 8.53
C ARG A 11 2.28 14.10 8.37
N GLU A 12 2.93 14.75 9.34
CA GLU A 12 3.14 16.19 9.39
C GLU A 12 4.04 16.66 8.24
N SER A 13 5.04 15.87 7.86
CA SER A 13 5.89 16.14 6.69
C SER A 13 5.09 16.16 5.39
N GLU A 14 4.35 15.09 5.11
CA GLU A 14 3.57 14.95 3.88
C GLU A 14 2.44 15.99 3.81
N LEU A 15 1.83 16.30 4.97
CA LEU A 15 0.86 17.39 5.07
C LEU A 15 1.52 18.73 4.75
N SER A 16 2.67 19.05 5.35
CA SER A 16 3.43 20.27 5.07
C SER A 16 3.81 20.39 3.60
N ASP A 17 4.29 19.30 2.98
CA ASP A 17 4.64 19.26 1.56
C ASP A 17 3.42 19.57 0.69
N ILE A 18 2.27 18.96 0.98
CA ILE A 18 1.01 19.23 0.28
C ILE A 18 0.63 20.71 0.44
N LEU A 19 0.65 21.25 1.65
CA LEU A 19 0.29 22.65 1.92
C LEU A 19 1.20 23.63 1.15
N GLN A 20 2.49 23.33 1.04
CA GLN A 20 3.41 24.13 0.24
C GLN A 20 3.03 24.13 -1.25
N LEU A 21 2.48 23.03 -1.79
CA LEU A 21 2.01 23.02 -3.19
C LEU A 21 0.81 23.93 -3.42
N PHE A 22 0.00 24.21 -2.39
CA PHE A 22 -1.13 25.15 -2.48
C PHE A 22 -0.72 26.61 -2.60
N THR A 23 0.56 26.96 -2.45
CA THR A 23 1.06 28.30 -2.80
C THR A 23 1.14 28.51 -4.32
N GLN A 24 1.06 27.44 -5.11
CA GLN A 24 0.99 27.50 -6.57
C GLN A 24 -0.47 27.64 -7.04
N THR A 25 -0.69 28.22 -8.22
CA THR A 25 -2.02 28.32 -8.81
C THR A 25 -2.54 26.93 -9.19
N ALA A 26 -3.65 26.49 -8.57
CA ALA A 26 -4.33 25.21 -8.84
C ALA A 26 -3.42 23.96 -8.78
N PRO A 27 -3.06 23.51 -7.56
CA PRO A 27 -2.23 22.32 -7.41
C PRO A 27 -2.97 21.05 -7.88
N ARG A 28 -2.21 20.14 -8.50
CA ARG A 28 -2.63 18.83 -8.99
C ARG A 28 -1.78 17.78 -8.26
N ILE A 29 -2.34 17.11 -7.27
CA ILE A 29 -1.61 16.28 -6.32
C ILE A 29 -2.13 14.85 -6.38
N ALA A 30 -1.23 13.87 -6.41
CA ALA A 30 -1.57 12.47 -6.26
C ALA A 30 -0.95 11.93 -4.97
N ILE A 31 -1.81 11.54 -4.02
CA ILE A 31 -1.43 10.85 -2.78
C ILE A 31 -1.45 9.36 -3.06
N LEU A 32 -0.27 8.74 -3.08
CA LEU A 32 -0.05 7.37 -3.53
C LEU A 32 0.45 6.48 -2.39
N GLY A 33 0.44 5.17 -2.57
CA GLY A 33 0.93 4.19 -1.59
C GLY A 33 0.09 2.92 -1.50
N ALA A 34 0.55 1.95 -0.73
CA ALA A 34 -0.14 0.67 -0.53
C ALA A 34 -1.52 0.84 0.12
N GLY A 35 -2.35 -0.21 0.05
CA GLY A 35 -3.60 -0.28 0.83
C GLY A 35 -3.33 -0.07 2.32
N GLY A 36 -4.23 0.62 3.02
CA GLY A 36 -4.10 0.83 4.48
C GLY A 36 -3.04 1.84 4.93
N MET A 37 -2.38 2.57 4.03
CA MET A 37 -1.32 3.55 4.37
C MET A 37 -1.82 4.91 4.89
N GLY A 38 -3.13 5.12 5.02
CA GLY A 38 -3.70 6.38 5.52
C GLY A 38 -3.84 7.51 4.48
N LYS A 39 -3.84 7.19 3.19
CA LYS A 39 -4.00 8.18 2.09
C LYS A 39 -5.27 9.02 2.24
N THR A 40 -6.41 8.36 2.46
CA THR A 40 -7.71 9.02 2.69
C THR A 40 -7.69 9.90 3.94
N SER A 41 -7.05 9.44 5.02
CA SER A 41 -6.89 10.23 6.25
C SER A 41 -6.05 11.49 5.99
N LEU A 42 -4.95 11.39 5.24
CA LEU A 42 -4.15 12.55 4.84
C LEU A 42 -4.95 13.54 3.97
N ALA A 43 -5.68 13.05 2.97
CA ALA A 43 -6.53 13.90 2.13
C ALA A 43 -7.61 14.65 2.94
N ARG A 44 -8.20 13.97 3.95
CA ARG A 44 -9.15 14.59 4.88
C ARG A 44 -8.47 15.60 5.80
N ALA A 45 -7.27 15.32 6.29
CA ALA A 45 -6.50 16.27 7.11
C ALA A 45 -6.22 17.57 6.32
N VAL A 46 -5.84 17.47 5.04
CA VAL A 46 -5.66 18.63 4.16
C VAL A 46 -6.93 19.47 4.06
N LEU A 47 -8.10 18.85 3.84
CA LEU A 47 -9.38 19.58 3.74
C LEU A 47 -9.69 20.42 4.98
N HIS A 48 -9.29 19.95 6.16
CA HIS A 48 -9.58 20.60 7.44
C HIS A 48 -8.41 21.45 7.96
N HIS A 49 -7.28 21.51 7.26
CA HIS A 49 -6.11 22.24 7.73
C HIS A 49 -6.39 23.75 7.82
N PRO A 50 -5.98 24.44 8.89
CA PRO A 50 -6.20 25.87 9.06
C PRO A 50 -5.74 26.73 7.87
N ASP A 51 -4.58 26.41 7.28
CA ASP A 51 -4.05 27.15 6.13
C ASP A 51 -4.93 27.00 4.89
N ILE A 52 -5.44 25.81 4.62
CA ILE A 52 -6.39 25.57 3.52
C ILE A 52 -7.69 26.31 3.80
N ILE A 53 -8.21 26.26 5.02
CA ILE A 53 -9.39 27.04 5.40
C ILE A 53 -9.14 28.54 5.18
N HIS A 54 -7.96 29.04 5.53
CA HIS A 54 -7.60 30.44 5.33
C HIS A 54 -7.55 30.83 3.86
N ILE A 55 -6.85 30.05 3.02
CA ILE A 55 -6.80 30.27 1.56
C ILE A 55 -8.22 30.31 0.96
N TRP A 56 -9.08 29.38 1.37
CA TRP A 56 -10.47 29.34 0.88
C TRP A 56 -11.30 30.52 1.41
N ARG A 57 -11.07 31.01 2.63
CA ARG A 57 -11.71 32.24 3.13
C ARG A 57 -11.28 33.48 2.34
N VAL A 58 -10.01 33.56 1.93
CA VAL A 58 -9.53 34.62 1.05
C VAL A 58 -10.23 34.54 -0.32
N PHE A 59 -10.41 33.33 -0.89
CA PHE A 59 -11.18 33.18 -2.11
C PHE A 59 -12.65 33.59 -1.97
N ILE A 60 -13.31 33.26 -0.86
CA ILE A 60 -14.68 33.76 -0.60
C ILE A 60 -14.68 35.30 -0.58
N HIS A 61 -13.67 35.93 0.02
CA HIS A 61 -13.60 37.39 0.06
C HIS A 61 -13.40 38.03 -1.32
N ILE A 62 -12.60 37.41 -2.20
CA ILE A 62 -12.29 37.92 -3.54
C ILE A 62 -13.39 37.59 -4.56
N TYR A 63 -13.91 36.36 -4.54
CA TYR A 63 -14.80 35.81 -5.56
C TYR A 63 -16.24 35.64 -5.09
N GLY A 64 -16.55 35.94 -3.83
CA GLY A 64 -17.88 35.81 -3.22
C GLY A 64 -18.20 34.40 -2.73
N GLU A 65 -17.66 33.36 -3.37
CA GLU A 65 -17.92 31.95 -3.06
C GLU A 65 -16.68 31.07 -3.26
N CYS A 66 -16.67 29.87 -2.69
CA CYS A 66 -15.65 28.84 -2.91
C CYS A 66 -16.25 27.44 -2.70
N CYS A 67 -15.64 26.42 -3.28
CA CYS A 67 -16.11 25.04 -3.13
C CYS A 67 -15.00 24.08 -2.69
N ARG A 68 -15.34 23.16 -1.78
CA ARG A 68 -14.49 22.03 -1.37
C ARG A 68 -15.33 20.77 -1.46
N ILE A 69 -14.88 19.82 -2.28
CA ILE A 69 -15.63 18.61 -2.62
C ILE A 69 -14.75 17.40 -2.38
N PHE A 70 -15.33 16.39 -1.74
CA PHE A 70 -14.70 15.11 -1.52
C PHE A 70 -15.61 14.03 -2.11
N VAL A 71 -15.11 13.32 -3.11
CA VAL A 71 -15.81 12.25 -3.80
C VAL A 71 -15.14 10.93 -3.46
N ALA A 72 -15.85 10.05 -2.76
CA ALA A 72 -15.40 8.68 -2.50
C ALA A 72 -15.69 7.80 -3.74
N CYS A 73 -14.67 7.51 -4.54
CA CYS A 73 -14.79 6.83 -5.84
C CYS A 73 -14.83 5.30 -5.73
N ASP A 74 -14.75 4.73 -4.53
CA ASP A 74 -14.73 3.28 -4.28
C ASP A 74 -16.02 2.56 -4.69
N VAL A 75 -17.11 3.30 -4.89
CA VAL A 75 -18.39 2.78 -5.39
C VAL A 75 -18.55 2.84 -6.91
N ALA A 76 -17.59 3.41 -7.63
CA ALA A 76 -17.64 3.56 -9.09
C ALA A 76 -16.51 2.77 -9.75
N SER A 77 -16.89 1.72 -10.49
CA SER A 77 -15.96 0.79 -11.15
C SER A 77 -15.72 1.13 -12.62
N THR A 78 -16.45 2.09 -13.19
CA THR A 78 -16.33 2.48 -14.60
C THR A 78 -16.35 4.00 -14.77
N MET A 79 -15.87 4.48 -15.92
CA MET A 79 -15.90 5.90 -16.25
C MET A 79 -17.33 6.51 -16.20
N PRO A 80 -18.39 5.90 -16.78
CA PRO A 80 -19.75 6.41 -16.65
C PRO A 80 -20.25 6.49 -15.20
N GLU A 81 -19.94 5.48 -14.38
CA GLU A 81 -20.29 5.47 -12.96
C GLU A 81 -19.58 6.58 -12.19
N LEU A 82 -18.28 6.78 -12.45
CA LEU A 82 -17.49 7.84 -11.81
C LEU A 82 -18.05 9.23 -12.16
N VAL A 83 -18.37 9.46 -13.42
CA VAL A 83 -18.95 10.72 -13.88
C VAL A 83 -20.32 10.94 -13.25
N ALA A 84 -21.18 9.91 -13.21
CA ALA A 84 -22.48 10.02 -12.57
C ALA A 84 -22.38 10.30 -11.07
N LEU A 85 -21.40 9.68 -10.40
CA LEU A 85 -21.09 9.93 -9.00
C LEU A 85 -20.69 11.40 -8.78
N ILE A 86 -19.76 11.94 -9.58
CA ILE A 86 -19.33 13.33 -9.45
C ILE A 86 -20.49 14.30 -9.73
N VAL A 87 -21.32 14.05 -10.75
CA VAL A 87 -22.55 14.85 -11.01
C VAL A 87 -23.44 14.90 -9.78
N ASN A 88 -23.65 13.78 -9.09
CA ASN A 88 -24.45 13.74 -7.87
C ASN A 88 -23.81 14.53 -6.72
N TYR A 89 -22.48 14.43 -6.53
CA TYR A 89 -21.76 15.23 -5.52
C TYR A 89 -21.80 16.73 -5.79
N LEU A 90 -21.90 17.12 -7.06
CA LEU A 90 -22.10 18.51 -7.49
C LEU A 90 -23.56 18.99 -7.36
N GLY A 91 -24.50 18.12 -6.96
CA GLY A 91 -25.92 18.45 -6.88
C GLY A 91 -26.59 18.69 -8.24
N LEU A 92 -25.98 18.18 -9.31
CA LEU A 92 -26.46 18.34 -10.67
C LEU A 92 -27.40 17.19 -11.06
N LYS A 93 -28.32 17.44 -12.00
CA LYS A 93 -29.08 16.37 -12.66
C LYS A 93 -28.28 15.81 -13.82
N LEU A 94 -28.26 14.50 -13.98
CA LEU A 94 -27.60 13.82 -15.09
C LEU A 94 -28.11 14.32 -16.46
N GLY A 95 -27.25 15.00 -17.20
CA GLY A 95 -27.51 15.48 -18.54
C GLY A 95 -27.16 14.47 -19.65
N LYS A 96 -27.28 14.90 -20.91
CA LYS A 96 -26.93 14.08 -22.10
C LYS A 96 -25.42 13.87 -22.26
N ASN A 97 -24.60 14.84 -21.83
CA ASN A 97 -23.15 14.73 -21.79
C ASN A 97 -22.64 15.06 -20.38
N PRO A 98 -22.70 14.10 -19.45
CA PRO A 98 -22.35 14.31 -18.05
C PRO A 98 -20.91 14.80 -17.84
N THR A 99 -19.96 14.33 -18.66
CA THR A 99 -18.55 14.78 -18.59
C THR A 99 -18.43 16.27 -18.88
N GLN A 100 -18.96 16.74 -20.02
CA GLN A 100 -18.94 18.17 -20.36
C GLN A 100 -19.72 19.02 -19.35
N GLN A 101 -20.80 18.47 -18.79
CA GLN A 101 -21.57 19.12 -17.74
C GLN A 101 -20.74 19.38 -16.48
N ILE A 102 -19.93 18.40 -16.03
CA ILE A 102 -19.00 18.59 -14.90
C ILE A 102 -17.98 19.68 -15.21
N ILE A 103 -17.32 19.58 -16.37
CA ILE A 103 -16.28 20.55 -16.77
C ILE A 103 -16.85 21.95 -16.80
N HIS A 104 -17.98 22.17 -17.49
CA HIS A 104 -18.62 23.47 -17.58
C HIS A 104 -19.07 24.02 -16.22
N HIS A 105 -19.60 23.15 -15.35
CA HIS A 105 -20.03 23.57 -14.01
C HIS A 105 -18.86 24.04 -13.15
N ILE A 106 -17.73 23.33 -13.16
CA ILE A 106 -16.53 23.73 -12.40
C ILE A 106 -15.89 24.97 -13.03
N GLU A 107 -15.80 25.03 -14.36
CA GLU A 107 -15.20 26.14 -15.09
C GLU A 107 -15.96 27.46 -14.92
N SER A 108 -17.30 27.42 -14.95
CA SER A 108 -18.15 28.60 -14.70
C SER A 108 -18.39 28.90 -13.21
N GLY A 109 -17.99 27.98 -12.33
CA GLY A 109 -18.19 28.06 -10.89
C GLY A 109 -17.04 28.78 -10.14
N PRO A 110 -17.14 28.82 -8.80
CA PRO A 110 -16.12 29.44 -7.96
C PRO A 110 -14.84 28.59 -7.87
N PRO A 111 -13.74 29.14 -7.34
CA PRO A 111 -12.53 28.38 -7.01
C PRO A 111 -12.86 27.10 -6.23
N THR A 112 -12.38 25.95 -6.74
CA THR A 112 -12.80 24.63 -6.27
C THR A 112 -11.60 23.79 -5.87
N LEU A 113 -11.67 23.12 -4.71
CA LEU A 113 -10.81 21.99 -4.36
C LEU A 113 -11.62 20.71 -4.50
N LEU A 114 -11.23 19.88 -5.46
CA LEU A 114 -11.83 18.57 -5.70
C LEU A 114 -10.87 17.48 -5.23
N ILE A 115 -11.37 16.59 -4.36
CA ILE A 115 -10.67 15.37 -3.96
C ILE A 115 -11.41 14.17 -4.55
N LEU A 116 -10.70 13.36 -5.33
CA LEU A 116 -11.16 12.06 -5.83
C LEU A 116 -10.44 10.96 -5.04
N ASP A 117 -11.13 10.38 -4.06
CA ASP A 117 -10.58 9.38 -3.15
C ASP A 117 -10.79 7.96 -3.69
N ASN A 118 -9.77 7.09 -3.62
CA ASN A 118 -9.78 5.73 -4.15
C ASN A 118 -10.10 5.66 -5.66
N LEU A 119 -9.47 6.54 -6.45
CA LEU A 119 -9.73 6.63 -7.89
C LEU A 119 -9.29 5.37 -8.65
N GLU A 120 -8.43 4.53 -8.06
CA GLU A 120 -7.97 3.27 -8.68
C GLU A 120 -9.13 2.33 -9.05
N THR A 121 -10.25 2.35 -8.31
CA THR A 121 -11.40 1.48 -8.57
C THR A 121 -11.95 1.68 -9.99
N ALA A 122 -12.09 2.93 -10.41
CA ALA A 122 -12.50 3.25 -11.78
C ALA A 122 -11.30 3.18 -12.74
N TRP A 123 -10.12 3.67 -12.33
CA TRP A 123 -8.96 3.83 -13.21
C TRP A 123 -8.31 2.52 -13.64
N GLU A 124 -8.28 1.51 -12.78
CA GLU A 124 -7.74 0.18 -13.09
C GLU A 124 -8.73 -0.70 -13.88
N SER A 125 -10.00 -0.31 -13.93
CA SER A 125 -11.03 -1.08 -14.62
C SER A 125 -10.69 -1.29 -16.10
N PRO A 126 -10.82 -2.52 -16.63
CA PRO A 126 -10.46 -2.83 -18.02
C PRO A 126 -11.13 -1.88 -19.01
N GLY A 127 -10.32 -1.22 -19.84
CA GLY A 127 -10.78 -0.28 -20.86
C GLY A 127 -11.15 1.13 -20.36
N SER A 128 -11.22 1.38 -19.04
CA SER A 128 -11.57 2.70 -18.48
C SER A 128 -10.39 3.65 -18.34
N ARG A 129 -9.17 3.10 -18.23
CA ARG A 129 -7.95 3.85 -17.91
C ARG A 129 -7.73 5.08 -18.77
N LYS A 130 -7.76 4.92 -20.10
CA LYS A 130 -7.55 6.03 -21.05
C LYS A 130 -8.63 7.11 -20.91
N ALA A 131 -9.89 6.72 -20.80
CA ALA A 131 -10.99 7.66 -20.67
C ALA A 131 -10.93 8.48 -19.37
N ILE A 132 -10.46 7.86 -18.28
CA ILE A 132 -10.26 8.55 -17.00
C ILE A 132 -9.06 9.49 -17.07
N GLU A 133 -7.95 9.09 -17.71
CA GLU A 133 -6.80 9.97 -17.93
C GLU A 133 -7.17 11.19 -18.80
N GLU A 134 -7.97 10.99 -19.85
CA GLU A 134 -8.50 12.08 -20.68
C GLU A 134 -9.42 13.00 -19.86
N PHE A 135 -10.27 12.44 -18.99
CA PHE A 135 -11.13 13.22 -18.10
C PHE A 135 -10.34 14.03 -17.06
N LEU A 136 -9.32 13.44 -16.46
CA LEU A 136 -8.41 14.16 -15.56
C LEU A 136 -7.71 15.30 -16.30
N SER A 137 -7.26 15.07 -17.54
CA SER A 137 -6.68 16.13 -18.38
C SER A 137 -7.65 17.31 -18.51
N LEU A 138 -8.91 17.06 -18.87
CA LEU A 138 -9.95 18.09 -19.01
C LEU A 138 -10.21 18.85 -17.69
N LEU A 139 -10.28 18.14 -16.57
CA LEU A 139 -10.41 18.78 -15.25
C LEU A 139 -9.22 19.69 -14.98
N THR A 140 -8.01 19.21 -15.25
CA THR A 140 -6.78 19.91 -14.91
C THR A 140 -6.44 21.09 -15.82
N ASP A 141 -7.17 21.29 -16.92
CA ASP A 141 -7.10 22.50 -17.74
C ASP A 141 -7.77 23.72 -17.07
N ILE A 142 -8.66 23.48 -16.09
CA ILE A 142 -9.35 24.52 -15.33
C ILE A 142 -8.37 25.18 -14.33
N GLN A 143 -8.11 26.48 -14.53
CA GLN A 143 -7.05 27.20 -13.80
C GLN A 143 -7.36 27.47 -12.32
N HIS A 144 -8.63 27.43 -11.91
CA HIS A 144 -9.07 27.62 -10.52
C HIS A 144 -9.52 26.31 -9.85
N LEU A 145 -9.18 25.16 -10.44
CA LEU A 145 -9.43 23.84 -9.85
C LEU A 145 -8.15 23.28 -9.21
N ALA A 146 -8.12 23.24 -7.88
CA ALA A 146 -7.18 22.40 -7.16
C ALA A 146 -7.69 20.96 -7.17
N LEU A 147 -6.85 20.00 -7.57
CA LEU A 147 -7.19 18.59 -7.66
C LEU A 147 -6.28 17.76 -6.76
N ILE A 148 -6.87 16.97 -5.87
CA ILE A 148 -6.18 15.90 -5.16
C ILE A 148 -6.81 14.57 -5.55
N ILE A 149 -5.98 13.58 -5.88
CA ILE A 149 -6.44 12.20 -6.01
C ILE A 149 -5.75 11.34 -4.96
N THR A 150 -6.44 10.30 -4.48
CA THR A 150 -5.80 9.22 -3.73
C THR A 150 -5.91 7.93 -4.55
N MET A 151 -4.80 7.18 -4.63
CA MET A 151 -4.77 5.92 -5.36
C MET A 151 -3.84 4.89 -4.74
N ARG A 152 -4.15 3.61 -4.93
CA ARG A 152 -3.24 2.51 -4.61
C ARG A 152 -2.09 2.39 -5.59
N GLY A 153 -0.93 2.02 -5.06
CA GLY A 153 0.30 1.87 -5.83
C GLY A 153 1.11 3.17 -5.89
N ALA A 154 2.15 3.16 -6.71
CA ALA A 154 3.11 4.26 -6.89
C ALA A 154 2.99 4.94 -8.27
N GLU A 155 1.98 4.57 -9.05
CA GLU A 155 1.79 5.04 -10.42
C GLU A 155 0.75 6.14 -10.49
N ARG A 156 1.12 7.26 -11.12
CA ARG A 156 0.20 8.38 -11.38
C ARG A 156 -0.55 8.16 -12.70
N PRO A 157 -1.83 8.56 -12.80
CA PRO A 157 -2.51 8.66 -14.09
C PRO A 157 -1.71 9.52 -15.08
N ALA A 158 -1.63 9.07 -16.33
CA ALA A 158 -0.97 9.81 -17.39
C ALA A 158 -1.81 11.04 -17.83
N GLN A 159 -1.31 11.77 -18.82
CA GLN A 159 -1.96 12.94 -19.45
C GLN A 159 -2.23 14.14 -18.54
N THR A 160 -1.98 14.02 -17.24
CA THR A 160 -2.07 15.12 -16.28
C THR A 160 -0.67 15.65 -15.94
N ARG A 161 -0.49 16.97 -16.01
CA ARG A 161 0.72 17.63 -15.51
C ARG A 161 0.65 17.79 -14.00
N TRP A 162 1.00 16.72 -13.27
CA TRP A 162 1.05 16.72 -11.80
C TRP A 162 2.01 17.81 -11.27
N THR A 163 1.60 18.49 -10.20
CA THR A 163 2.37 19.56 -9.58
C THR A 163 3.64 19.00 -8.93
N ARG A 164 4.74 19.75 -9.02
CA ARG A 164 6.05 19.37 -8.47
C ARG A 164 6.42 20.23 -7.25
N PRO A 165 7.22 19.71 -6.30
CA PRO A 165 7.74 18.33 -6.23
C PRO A 165 6.64 17.28 -6.07
N PHE A 166 6.92 16.06 -6.49
CA PHE A 166 5.98 14.95 -6.34
C PHE A 166 6.00 14.47 -4.90
N LEU A 167 4.82 14.23 -4.33
CA LEU A 167 4.72 13.51 -3.07
C LEU A 167 5.13 12.05 -3.29
N GLU A 168 6.10 11.56 -2.55
CA GLU A 168 6.47 10.14 -2.61
C GLU A 168 5.29 9.26 -2.14
N PRO A 169 5.15 8.02 -2.64
CA PRO A 169 4.15 7.09 -2.13
C PRO A 169 4.31 6.93 -0.60
N LEU A 170 3.20 6.99 0.13
CA LEU A 170 3.22 6.93 1.59
C LEU A 170 3.87 5.64 2.08
N SER A 171 4.89 5.79 2.92
CA SER A 171 5.55 4.70 3.65
C SER A 171 4.74 4.33 4.90
N PRO A 172 5.04 3.20 5.56
CA PRO A 172 4.60 2.97 6.94
C PRO A 172 4.95 4.14 7.87
N LEU A 173 4.27 4.22 9.01
CA LEU A 173 4.53 5.25 10.00
C LEU A 173 5.94 5.06 10.60
N ALA A 174 6.53 6.18 11.00
CA ALA A 174 7.67 6.15 11.90
C ALA A 174 7.24 5.46 13.21
N TYR A 175 8.20 4.82 13.88
CA TYR A 175 7.94 4.02 15.07
C TYR A 175 7.24 4.82 16.19
N ASP A 176 7.66 6.07 16.42
CA ASP A 176 7.09 6.92 17.45
C ASP A 176 5.62 7.29 17.14
N ALA A 177 5.30 7.53 15.86
CA ALA A 177 3.93 7.80 15.42
C ALA A 177 3.05 6.54 15.46
N ALA A 178 3.61 5.37 15.12
CA ALA A 178 2.93 4.09 15.27
C ALA A 178 2.58 3.82 16.75
N GLN A 179 3.53 4.07 17.65
CA GLN A 179 3.36 3.94 19.09
C GLN A 179 2.27 4.89 19.63
N LYS A 180 2.31 6.17 19.24
CA LYS A 180 1.26 7.16 19.61
C LYS A 180 -0.12 6.72 19.12
N THR A 181 -0.20 6.27 17.87
CA THR A 181 -1.46 5.78 17.28
C THR A 181 -2.00 4.58 18.05
N PHE A 182 -1.15 3.61 18.37
CA PHE A 182 -1.52 2.44 19.17
C PHE A 182 -2.02 2.84 20.56
N ILE A 183 -1.30 3.73 21.24
CA ILE A 183 -1.63 4.21 22.59
C ILE A 183 -2.95 5.00 22.62
N ASP A 184 -3.23 5.81 21.61
CA ASP A 184 -4.48 6.58 21.55
C ASP A 184 -5.71 5.69 21.36
N ILE A 185 -5.53 4.48 20.83
CA ILE A 185 -6.59 3.48 20.64
C ILE A 185 -6.68 2.53 21.85
N ALA A 186 -5.57 1.86 22.19
CA ALA A 186 -5.54 0.80 23.19
C ALA A 186 -5.25 1.28 24.63
N GLY A 187 -4.88 2.55 24.80
CA GLY A 187 -4.45 3.10 26.09
C GLY A 187 -2.96 2.86 26.43
N LYS A 188 -2.52 3.38 27.59
CA LYS A 188 -1.10 3.42 28.01
C LYS A 188 -0.65 2.27 28.91
N ASN A 189 -1.56 1.41 29.37
CA ASN A 189 -1.30 0.46 30.46
C ASN A 189 -0.71 -0.89 30.00
N HIS A 190 0.00 -0.90 28.88
CA HIS A 190 0.49 -2.13 28.25
C HIS A 190 1.99 -2.34 28.52
N ASP A 191 2.38 -3.61 28.62
CA ASP A 191 3.80 -3.97 28.63
C ASP A 191 4.47 -3.51 27.33
N THR A 192 5.55 -2.74 27.46
CA THR A 192 6.25 -2.15 26.32
C THR A 192 6.76 -3.21 25.35
N ASN A 193 7.28 -4.34 25.84
CA ASN A 193 7.78 -5.40 24.97
C ASN A 193 6.66 -6.06 24.15
N HIS A 194 5.45 -6.20 24.73
CA HIS A 194 4.32 -6.76 24.00
C HIS A 194 3.81 -5.80 22.91
N MET A 195 3.70 -4.52 23.23
CA MET A 195 3.34 -3.50 22.23
C MET A 195 4.38 -3.45 21.10
N ASP A 196 5.68 -3.47 21.41
CA ASP A 196 6.75 -3.45 20.41
C ASP A 196 6.65 -4.66 19.46
N LYS A 197 6.34 -5.85 19.99
CA LYS A 197 6.08 -7.05 19.19
C LYS A 197 4.86 -6.86 18.27
N ILE A 198 3.76 -6.32 18.78
CA ILE A 198 2.55 -6.08 17.97
C ILE A 198 2.85 -5.08 16.86
N LEU A 199 3.52 -3.96 17.16
CA LEU A 199 3.90 -2.97 16.16
C LEU A 199 4.80 -3.58 15.08
N HIS A 200 5.75 -4.44 15.46
CA HIS A 200 6.57 -5.18 14.52
C HIS A 200 5.74 -6.09 13.58
N LEU A 201 4.72 -6.77 14.09
CA LEU A 201 3.80 -7.59 13.27
C LEU A 201 2.98 -6.76 12.27
N THR A 202 2.70 -5.50 12.60
CA THR A 202 1.99 -4.57 11.69
C THR A 202 2.92 -3.93 10.66
N ASP A 203 4.24 -4.06 10.80
CA ASP A 203 5.26 -3.33 10.04
C ASP A 203 4.97 -1.81 9.99
N ASN A 204 4.43 -1.28 11.10
CA ASN A 204 3.94 0.09 11.28
C ASN A 204 2.91 0.58 10.23
N MET A 205 2.18 -0.33 9.58
CA MET A 205 1.12 0.02 8.65
C MET A 205 -0.10 0.58 9.42
N PRO A 206 -0.57 1.81 9.12
CA PRO A 206 -1.65 2.46 9.87
C PRO A 206 -2.90 1.61 10.08
N LEU A 207 -3.42 0.99 9.02
CA LEU A 207 -4.61 0.14 9.12
C LEU A 207 -4.37 -1.10 9.98
N ALA A 208 -3.20 -1.72 9.89
CA ALA A 208 -2.88 -2.89 10.70
C ALA A 208 -2.70 -2.52 12.19
N ILE A 209 -2.09 -1.35 12.48
CA ILE A 209 -2.01 -0.80 13.83
C ILE A 209 -3.40 -0.55 14.39
N ASP A 210 -4.27 0.11 13.62
CA ASP A 210 -5.63 0.44 14.04
C ASP A 210 -6.41 -0.82 14.43
N LEU A 211 -6.40 -1.84 13.57
CA LEU A 211 -7.10 -3.10 13.83
C LEU A 211 -6.52 -3.86 15.03
N MET A 212 -5.19 -3.99 15.11
CA MET A 212 -4.54 -4.68 16.24
C MET A 212 -4.75 -3.93 17.56
N ALA A 213 -4.72 -2.59 17.55
CA ALA A 213 -4.91 -1.79 18.75
C ALA A 213 -6.34 -1.91 19.29
N HIS A 214 -7.36 -1.94 18.43
CA HIS A 214 -8.74 -2.18 18.88
C HIS A 214 -8.93 -3.59 19.47
N LEU A 215 -8.28 -4.62 18.90
CA LEU A 215 -8.28 -5.96 19.49
C LEU A 215 -7.60 -5.97 20.86
N VAL A 216 -6.47 -5.27 20.99
CA VAL A 216 -5.76 -5.13 22.27
C VAL A 216 -6.59 -4.39 23.31
N ASP A 217 -7.31 -3.34 22.92
CA ASP A 217 -8.23 -2.63 23.84
C ASP A 217 -9.27 -3.59 24.43
N SER A 218 -9.79 -4.52 23.62
CA SER A 218 -10.78 -5.51 24.06
C SER A 218 -10.21 -6.74 24.79
N GLU A 219 -9.05 -7.25 24.38
CA GLU A 219 -8.55 -8.58 24.79
C GLU A 219 -7.21 -8.55 25.53
N GLY A 220 -6.46 -7.45 25.42
CA GLY A 220 -5.11 -7.30 25.95
C GLY A 220 -4.01 -7.87 25.03
N CYS A 221 -2.78 -7.34 25.19
CA CYS A 221 -1.67 -7.66 24.29
C CYS A 221 -1.27 -9.14 24.28
N GLU A 222 -1.28 -9.81 25.44
CA GLU A 222 -0.84 -11.21 25.55
C GLU A 222 -1.76 -12.14 24.76
N THR A 223 -3.08 -11.96 24.92
CA THR A 223 -4.08 -12.73 24.18
C THR A 223 -3.98 -12.49 22.69
N VAL A 224 -3.88 -11.23 22.25
CA VAL A 224 -3.71 -10.89 20.83
C VAL A 224 -2.44 -11.51 20.23
N LEU A 225 -1.31 -11.46 20.95
CA LEU A 225 -0.06 -12.09 20.52
C LEU A 225 -0.20 -13.61 20.41
N SER A 226 -0.83 -14.26 21.39
CA SER A 226 -1.04 -15.71 21.36
C SER A 226 -1.93 -16.16 20.20
N ARG A 227 -2.97 -15.38 19.87
CA ARG A 227 -3.89 -15.65 18.74
C ARG A 227 -3.23 -15.37 17.40
N TRP A 228 -2.36 -14.36 17.32
CA TRP A 228 -1.64 -14.05 16.09
C TRP A 228 -0.84 -15.25 15.60
N ASP A 229 -0.20 -16.02 16.49
CA ASP A 229 0.58 -17.20 16.10
C ASP A 229 -0.24 -18.24 15.32
N THR A 230 -1.55 -18.34 15.57
CA THR A 230 -2.47 -19.26 14.88
C THR A 230 -3.27 -18.61 13.75
N GLU A 231 -3.75 -17.38 13.95
CA GLU A 231 -4.72 -16.71 13.08
C GLU A 231 -4.03 -15.80 12.04
N LYS A 232 -2.87 -15.22 12.36
CA LYS A 232 -2.15 -14.27 11.49
C LYS A 232 -3.05 -13.12 11.05
N THR A 233 -3.06 -12.75 9.76
CA THR A 233 -3.88 -11.63 9.26
C THR A 233 -5.38 -11.88 9.34
N SER A 234 -5.87 -13.12 9.51
CA SER A 234 -7.30 -13.36 9.69
C SER A 234 -7.81 -12.79 11.02
N LEU A 235 -6.93 -12.70 12.03
CA LEU A 235 -7.25 -12.13 13.34
C LEU A 235 -7.88 -10.73 13.23
N VAL A 236 -7.36 -9.93 12.31
CA VAL A 236 -7.79 -8.55 12.06
C VAL A 236 -8.82 -8.42 10.94
N SER A 237 -9.23 -9.54 10.31
CA SER A 237 -10.19 -9.58 9.21
C SER A 237 -11.59 -10.05 9.60
N ASP A 238 -11.75 -10.65 10.78
CA ASP A 238 -13.02 -11.19 11.29
C ASP A 238 -13.83 -10.18 12.14
N GLY A 239 -13.36 -8.93 12.24
CA GLY A 239 -14.01 -7.83 12.95
C GLY A 239 -15.24 -7.25 12.24
N TYR A 240 -16.15 -6.67 13.02
CA TYR A 240 -17.56 -6.32 12.74
C TYR A 240 -17.90 -5.48 11.48
N ASP A 241 -16.94 -5.02 10.68
CA ASP A 241 -17.21 -4.13 9.54
C ASP A 241 -16.44 -4.56 8.27
N ARG A 242 -17.19 -5.05 7.27
CA ARG A 242 -16.68 -5.52 5.95
C ARG A 242 -15.88 -4.45 5.17
N ARG A 243 -15.83 -3.21 5.66
CA ARG A 243 -15.14 -2.06 5.06
C ARG A 243 -13.71 -1.85 5.59
N SER A 244 -13.28 -2.55 6.65
CA SER A 244 -11.94 -2.42 7.24
C SER A 244 -11.12 -3.72 7.19
N ASN A 245 -11.38 -4.59 6.21
CA ASN A 245 -10.63 -5.85 6.11
C ASN A 245 -9.26 -5.62 5.47
N LEU A 246 -8.21 -5.69 6.28
CA LEU A 246 -6.82 -5.68 5.81
C LEU A 246 -6.60 -6.70 4.70
N ASP A 247 -7.13 -7.93 4.85
CA ASP A 247 -7.09 -8.96 3.81
C ASP A 247 -7.79 -8.54 2.52
N MET A 248 -8.95 -7.87 2.59
CA MET A 248 -9.63 -7.36 1.39
C MET A 248 -8.77 -6.29 0.70
N SER A 249 -8.13 -5.41 1.46
CA SER A 249 -7.26 -4.39 0.91
C SER A 249 -6.06 -5.01 0.17
N ILE A 250 -5.47 -6.07 0.72
CA ILE A 250 -4.36 -6.78 0.09
C ILE A 250 -4.83 -7.57 -1.13
N ALA A 251 -5.95 -8.30 -1.01
CA ALA A 251 -6.54 -9.10 -2.08
C ALA A 251 -6.94 -8.26 -3.30
N LEU A 252 -7.47 -7.06 -3.10
CA LEU A 252 -7.77 -6.11 -4.19
C LEU A 252 -6.50 -5.67 -4.93
N SER A 253 -5.41 -5.38 -4.20
CA SER A 253 -4.14 -5.01 -4.83
C SER A 253 -3.49 -6.20 -5.55
N PHE A 254 -3.54 -7.39 -4.97
CA PHE A 254 -3.06 -8.64 -5.56
C PHE A 254 -3.82 -9.01 -6.84
N SER A 255 -5.14 -8.88 -6.83
CA SER A 255 -6.01 -9.20 -7.97
C SER A 255 -6.12 -8.07 -8.99
N SER A 256 -5.32 -6.99 -8.85
CA SER A 256 -5.38 -5.86 -9.77
C SER A 256 -5.00 -6.27 -11.20
N PRO A 257 -5.62 -5.65 -12.24
CA PRO A 257 -5.28 -5.93 -13.63
C PRO A 257 -3.79 -5.71 -13.95
N ARG A 258 -3.12 -4.82 -13.22
CA ARG A 258 -1.67 -4.59 -13.35
C ARG A 258 -0.85 -5.82 -12.98
N VAL A 259 -1.17 -6.48 -11.88
CA VAL A 259 -0.52 -7.74 -11.47
C VAL A 259 -0.88 -8.86 -12.45
N ALA A 260 -2.15 -8.99 -12.79
CA ALA A 260 -2.64 -10.03 -13.69
C ALA A 260 -2.04 -9.94 -15.11
N SER A 261 -1.70 -8.75 -15.58
CA SER A 261 -1.13 -8.53 -16.92
C SER A 261 0.31 -9.06 -17.10
N VAL A 262 1.05 -9.29 -16.00
CA VAL A 262 2.45 -9.72 -16.07
C VAL A 262 2.58 -11.11 -15.46
N SER A 263 2.77 -12.11 -16.33
CA SER A 263 2.93 -13.51 -15.91
C SER A 263 4.15 -13.67 -14.99
N GLY A 264 3.99 -14.47 -13.94
CA GLY A 264 5.05 -14.68 -12.94
C GLY A 264 5.07 -13.69 -11.77
N THR A 265 4.32 -12.58 -11.83
CA THR A 265 4.27 -11.59 -10.75
C THR A 265 3.79 -12.20 -9.43
N ASN A 266 2.78 -13.08 -9.49
CA ASN A 266 2.27 -13.79 -8.31
C ASN A 266 3.34 -14.72 -7.72
N TYR A 267 4.09 -15.45 -8.55
CA TYR A 267 5.17 -16.31 -8.08
C TYR A 267 6.29 -15.52 -7.40
N LEU A 268 6.66 -14.37 -7.96
CA LEU A 268 7.65 -13.49 -7.33
C LEU A 268 7.14 -12.97 -5.99
N LEU A 269 5.87 -12.57 -5.90
CA LEU A 269 5.29 -12.11 -4.64
C LEU A 269 5.20 -13.22 -3.60
N SER A 270 4.79 -14.43 -3.98
CA SER A 270 4.78 -15.59 -3.09
C SER A 270 6.18 -15.92 -2.56
N LEU A 271 7.19 -15.89 -3.43
CA LEU A 271 8.59 -16.05 -3.03
C LEU A 271 9.02 -14.96 -2.03
N LEU A 272 8.82 -13.69 -2.37
CA LEU A 272 9.18 -12.56 -1.51
C LEU A 272 8.47 -12.60 -0.15
N SER A 273 7.25 -13.13 -0.12
CA SER A 273 6.48 -13.25 1.10
C SER A 273 7.09 -14.22 2.10
N MET A 274 7.97 -15.13 1.66
CA MET A 274 8.76 -16.01 2.52
C MET A 274 10.11 -15.43 2.96
N LEU A 275 10.45 -14.22 2.52
CA LEU A 275 11.78 -13.63 2.72
C LEU A 275 11.69 -12.39 3.62
N PRO A 276 11.79 -12.53 4.95
CA PRO A 276 11.73 -11.41 5.89
C PRO A 276 12.79 -10.34 5.65
N ASP A 277 13.98 -10.72 5.16
CA ASP A 277 15.04 -9.77 4.79
C ASP A 277 14.87 -9.23 3.36
N GLY A 278 13.87 -9.70 2.62
CA GLY A 278 13.68 -9.45 1.19
C GLY A 278 14.79 -10.04 0.33
N ILE A 279 14.90 -9.57 -0.91
CA ILE A 279 15.90 -10.06 -1.87
C ILE A 279 16.62 -8.90 -2.56
N SER A 280 17.93 -9.02 -2.76
CA SER A 280 18.70 -8.04 -3.53
C SER A 280 18.57 -8.26 -5.04
N ASP A 281 18.92 -7.25 -5.82
CA ASP A 281 19.02 -7.38 -7.28
C ASP A 281 20.09 -8.38 -7.73
N LEU A 282 21.11 -8.62 -6.90
CA LEU A 282 22.13 -9.61 -7.16
C LEU A 282 21.56 -11.03 -7.02
N GLU A 283 20.87 -11.31 -5.92
CA GLU A 283 20.20 -12.59 -5.67
C GLU A 283 19.11 -12.86 -6.71
N LEU A 284 18.31 -11.85 -7.08
CA LEU A 284 17.29 -11.97 -8.14
C LEU A 284 17.87 -12.40 -9.49
N ARG A 285 19.08 -11.95 -9.83
CA ARG A 285 19.75 -12.28 -11.09
C ARG A 285 20.51 -13.60 -11.04
N LYS A 286 21.10 -13.95 -9.89
CA LYS A 286 21.96 -15.13 -9.75
C LYS A 286 21.19 -16.42 -9.51
N SER A 287 20.02 -16.35 -8.89
CA SER A 287 19.33 -17.56 -8.43
C SER A 287 18.53 -18.26 -9.54
N ASN A 288 18.67 -17.90 -10.83
CA ASN A 288 18.04 -18.61 -11.97
C ASN A 288 16.56 -19.02 -11.75
N PHE A 289 15.73 -18.10 -11.26
CA PHE A 289 14.32 -18.38 -10.97
C PHE A 289 13.53 -18.79 -12.22
N PRO A 290 12.63 -19.79 -12.14
CA PRO A 290 11.71 -20.16 -13.21
C PRO A 290 10.51 -19.18 -13.29
N ILE A 291 10.79 -17.87 -13.20
CA ILE A 291 9.80 -16.80 -13.24
C ILE A 291 10.06 -16.00 -14.53
N PRO A 292 9.12 -16.00 -15.50
CA PRO A 292 9.29 -15.23 -16.72
C PRO A 292 9.33 -13.73 -16.39
N ASN A 293 10.13 -12.96 -17.14
CA ASN A 293 10.19 -11.51 -17.03
C ASN A 293 10.35 -10.98 -15.59
N ILE A 294 11.23 -11.59 -14.78
CA ILE A 294 11.37 -11.26 -13.34
C ILE A 294 11.58 -9.77 -13.04
N LEU A 295 12.28 -9.04 -13.92
CA LEU A 295 12.48 -7.60 -13.77
C LEU A 295 11.19 -6.80 -13.99
N GLU A 296 10.35 -7.24 -14.92
CA GLU A 296 9.02 -6.67 -15.13
C GLU A 296 8.10 -7.00 -13.96
N CYS A 297 8.13 -8.24 -13.45
CA CYS A 297 7.44 -8.63 -12.22
C CYS A 297 7.83 -7.72 -11.05
N LYS A 298 9.14 -7.50 -10.83
CA LYS A 298 9.65 -6.57 -9.81
C LYS A 298 9.08 -5.16 -10.01
N ALA A 299 9.14 -4.64 -11.24
CA ALA A 299 8.63 -3.31 -11.55
C ALA A 299 7.12 -3.20 -11.27
N THR A 300 6.35 -4.23 -11.61
CA THR A 300 4.91 -4.33 -11.33
C THR A 300 4.63 -4.31 -9.84
N LEU A 301 5.34 -5.10 -9.03
CA LEU A 301 5.16 -5.13 -7.57
C LEU A 301 5.47 -3.78 -6.91
N LEU A 302 6.49 -3.05 -7.41
CA LEU A 302 6.80 -1.70 -6.96
C LEU A 302 5.70 -0.69 -7.37
N ARG A 303 5.21 -0.78 -8.61
CA ARG A 303 4.14 0.09 -9.14
C ARG A 303 2.81 -0.11 -8.43
N THR A 304 2.51 -1.31 -7.96
CA THR A 304 1.29 -1.62 -7.19
C THR A 304 1.49 -1.45 -5.68
N SER A 305 2.71 -1.13 -5.24
CA SER A 305 3.10 -1.03 -3.82
C SER A 305 2.83 -2.29 -3.01
N LEU A 306 2.80 -3.46 -3.66
CA LEU A 306 2.82 -4.76 -2.98
C LEU A 306 4.22 -5.10 -2.46
N ALA A 307 5.25 -4.50 -3.06
CA ALA A 307 6.62 -4.54 -2.57
C ALA A 307 7.23 -3.13 -2.56
N TYR A 308 8.32 -2.97 -1.81
CA TYR A 308 9.09 -1.73 -1.71
C TYR A 308 10.59 -2.02 -1.68
N ILE A 309 11.41 -0.99 -1.94
CA ILE A 309 12.86 -1.07 -1.77
C ILE A 309 13.21 -0.55 -0.38
N SER A 310 13.77 -1.43 0.45
CA SER A 310 14.27 -1.09 1.78
C SER A 310 15.50 -0.18 1.72
N SER A 311 15.87 0.42 2.85
CA SER A 311 17.10 1.22 2.97
C SER A 311 18.37 0.41 2.65
N GLN A 312 18.33 -0.92 2.83
CA GLN A 312 19.39 -1.85 2.42
C GLN A 312 19.36 -2.20 0.92
N LYS A 313 18.54 -1.52 0.11
CA LYS A 313 18.36 -1.74 -1.34
C LYS A 313 17.86 -3.16 -1.68
N ARG A 314 17.11 -3.77 -0.77
CA ARG A 314 16.46 -5.07 -0.97
C ARG A 314 14.98 -4.89 -1.26
N LEU A 315 14.47 -5.66 -2.20
CA LEU A 315 13.04 -5.75 -2.50
C LEU A 315 12.36 -6.52 -1.36
N LYS A 316 11.49 -5.84 -0.61
CA LYS A 316 10.78 -6.36 0.56
C LYS A 316 9.28 -6.25 0.37
N VAL A 317 8.55 -7.06 1.12
CA VAL A 317 7.10 -7.04 1.26
C VAL A 317 6.78 -6.76 2.73
N LEU A 318 5.72 -6.00 3.02
CA LEU A 318 5.33 -5.67 4.39
C LEU A 318 4.79 -6.91 5.11
N VAL A 319 5.04 -7.05 6.41
CA VAL A 319 4.65 -8.24 7.19
C VAL A 319 3.17 -8.64 6.99
N PRO A 320 2.18 -7.72 7.04
CA PRO A 320 0.80 -8.12 6.78
C PRO A 320 0.54 -8.66 5.36
N ILE A 321 1.26 -8.15 4.36
CA ILE A 321 1.16 -8.68 2.98
C ILE A 321 1.83 -10.06 2.92
N GLN A 322 2.98 -10.24 3.58
CA GLN A 322 3.67 -11.52 3.64
C GLN A 322 2.75 -12.62 4.19
N GLU A 323 2.15 -12.38 5.35
CA GLU A 323 1.28 -13.32 6.04
C GLU A 323 0.02 -13.64 5.23
N HIS A 324 -0.61 -12.62 4.62
CA HIS A 324 -1.76 -12.82 3.74
C HIS A 324 -1.42 -13.72 2.54
N ILE A 325 -0.30 -13.43 1.87
CA ILE A 325 0.13 -14.17 0.67
C ILE A 325 0.58 -15.59 1.04
N GLN A 326 1.33 -15.78 2.13
CA GLN A 326 1.74 -17.12 2.58
C GLN A 326 0.52 -18.01 2.86
N ARG A 327 -0.56 -17.44 3.40
CA ARG A 327 -1.79 -18.18 3.70
C ARG A 327 -2.61 -18.54 2.46
N HIS A 328 -2.83 -17.59 1.55
CA HIS A 328 -3.77 -17.76 0.43
C HIS A 328 -3.09 -18.15 -0.89
N HIS A 329 -1.81 -17.81 -1.04
CA HIS A 329 -0.99 -18.02 -2.24
C HIS A 329 0.44 -18.46 -1.85
N PRO A 330 0.60 -19.58 -1.11
CA PRO A 330 1.90 -20.05 -0.64
C PRO A 330 2.87 -20.27 -1.80
N ALA A 331 4.16 -20.01 -1.56
CA ALA A 331 5.18 -20.27 -2.57
C ALA A 331 5.30 -21.78 -2.83
N GLN A 332 5.49 -22.12 -4.09
CA GLN A 332 5.67 -23.50 -4.51
C GLN A 332 7.16 -23.85 -4.48
N ILE A 333 7.48 -25.12 -4.20
CA ILE A 333 8.87 -25.57 -4.05
C ILE A 333 9.76 -25.19 -5.25
N PHE A 334 9.23 -25.27 -6.47
CA PHE A 334 10.00 -25.00 -7.69
C PHE A 334 10.48 -23.54 -7.84
N ILE A 335 9.79 -22.57 -7.21
CA ILE A 335 10.22 -21.15 -7.19
C ILE A 335 11.16 -20.85 -6.02
N VAL A 336 11.12 -21.67 -4.98
CA VAL A 336 11.93 -21.52 -3.76
C VAL A 336 13.29 -22.20 -3.90
N GLU A 337 13.32 -23.39 -4.51
CA GLU A 337 14.54 -24.22 -4.64
C GLU A 337 15.73 -23.47 -5.26
N PRO A 338 15.59 -22.64 -6.30
CA PRO A 338 16.74 -21.95 -6.89
C PRO A 338 17.41 -20.96 -5.91
N LEU A 339 16.63 -20.33 -5.02
CA LEU A 339 17.19 -19.47 -3.97
C LEU A 339 17.83 -20.28 -2.85
N PHE A 340 17.26 -21.43 -2.50
CA PHE A 340 17.88 -22.36 -1.57
C PHE A 340 19.26 -22.81 -2.08
N GLN A 341 19.35 -23.22 -3.35
CA GLN A 341 20.61 -23.59 -3.99
C GLN A 341 21.61 -22.43 -3.98
N HIS A 342 21.16 -21.20 -4.26
CA HIS A 342 22.02 -20.02 -4.18
C HIS A 342 22.63 -19.83 -2.78
N TYR A 343 21.85 -19.95 -1.71
CA TYR A 343 22.37 -19.84 -0.35
C TYR A 343 23.23 -21.02 0.06
N TRP A 344 22.90 -22.23 -0.41
CA TRP A 344 23.73 -23.42 -0.18
C TRP A 344 25.12 -23.26 -0.81
N GLU A 345 25.19 -22.83 -2.07
CA GLU A 345 26.45 -22.52 -2.76
C GLU A 345 27.26 -21.44 -2.03
N LEU A 346 26.58 -20.41 -1.49
CA LEU A 346 27.22 -19.36 -0.70
C LEU A 346 27.87 -19.91 0.58
N LEU A 347 27.20 -20.84 1.26
CA LEU A 347 27.71 -21.52 2.46
C LEU A 347 28.86 -22.48 2.13
N GLU A 348 28.76 -23.25 1.04
CA GLU A 348 29.87 -24.10 0.60
C GLU A 348 31.12 -23.28 0.23
N LEU A 349 30.93 -22.12 -0.41
CA LEU A 349 32.03 -21.20 -0.72
C LEU A 349 32.70 -20.64 0.53
N TYR A 350 31.90 -20.38 1.59
CA TYR A 350 32.41 -19.97 2.89
C TYR A 350 33.28 -21.07 3.50
N GLU A 351 32.82 -22.33 3.50
CA GLU A 351 33.55 -23.48 4.04
C GLU A 351 34.85 -23.77 3.25
N LYS A 352 34.78 -23.85 1.93
CA LYS A 352 35.93 -24.20 1.05
C LYS A 352 37.08 -23.20 1.12
N ARG A 353 36.81 -21.93 1.44
CA ARG A 353 37.82 -20.85 1.37
C ARG A 353 38.53 -20.55 2.68
N ASN A 354 38.27 -21.31 3.75
CA ASN A 354 39.00 -21.24 5.04
C ASN A 354 39.33 -19.80 5.50
N GLY A 355 38.43 -18.85 5.29
CA GLY A 355 38.62 -17.48 5.75
C GLY A 355 39.24 -16.46 4.77
N THR A 356 39.60 -16.82 3.54
CA THR A 356 40.28 -15.87 2.62
C THR A 356 39.35 -14.89 1.87
N MET A 357 38.04 -15.16 1.79
CA MET A 357 37.03 -14.27 1.19
C MET A 357 35.92 -13.82 2.17
N LEU A 358 36.23 -13.80 3.48
CA LEU A 358 35.26 -13.47 4.53
C LEU A 358 34.61 -12.10 4.34
N ALA A 359 35.37 -11.12 3.85
CA ALA A 359 34.91 -9.75 3.68
C ALA A 359 33.76 -9.60 2.67
N GLU A 360 33.64 -10.50 1.68
CA GLU A 360 32.58 -10.45 0.68
C GLU A 360 31.41 -11.38 1.01
N ILE A 361 31.69 -12.54 1.63
CA ILE A 361 30.71 -13.60 1.87
C ILE A 361 29.93 -13.38 3.18
N ILE A 362 30.61 -13.02 4.28
CA ILE A 362 29.96 -12.82 5.59
C ILE A 362 28.85 -11.76 5.51
N PRO A 363 29.05 -10.59 4.88
CA PRO A 363 27.98 -9.60 4.79
C PRO A 363 26.76 -10.12 4.05
N GLN A 364 26.93 -10.94 3.00
CA GLN A 364 25.83 -11.53 2.25
C GLN A 364 25.04 -12.53 3.11
N ILE A 365 25.73 -13.43 3.82
CA ILE A 365 25.08 -14.37 4.75
C ILE A 365 24.34 -13.61 5.86
N ARG A 366 24.99 -12.61 6.45
CA ARG A 366 24.39 -11.81 7.54
C ARG A 366 23.14 -11.06 7.08
N MET A 367 23.14 -10.52 5.86
CA MET A 367 21.99 -9.80 5.30
C MET A 367 20.82 -10.71 4.91
N SER A 368 21.06 -12.01 4.76
CA SER A 368 20.05 -12.99 4.35
C SER A 368 19.82 -14.04 5.45
N PHE A 369 20.21 -13.77 6.69
CA PHE A 369 20.18 -14.76 7.76
C PHE A 369 18.75 -15.20 8.09
N VAL A 370 17.81 -14.26 8.18
CA VAL A 370 16.40 -14.58 8.48
C VAL A 370 15.76 -15.26 7.27
N ASN A 371 16.17 -14.91 6.05
CA ASN A 371 15.77 -15.67 4.85
C ASN A 371 16.22 -17.13 4.91
N ILE A 372 17.48 -17.40 5.29
CA ILE A 372 18.00 -18.77 5.41
C ILE A 372 17.20 -19.55 6.44
N GLN A 373 16.91 -18.96 7.61
CA GLN A 373 16.07 -19.58 8.63
C GLN A 373 14.66 -19.90 8.12
N SER A 374 14.04 -18.96 7.41
CA SER A 374 12.71 -19.14 6.80
C SER A 374 12.69 -20.28 5.78
N LEU A 375 13.69 -20.32 4.88
CA LEU A 375 13.80 -21.34 3.85
C LEU A 375 14.07 -22.74 4.43
N LEU A 376 14.90 -22.86 5.47
CA LEU A 376 15.12 -24.12 6.17
C LEU A 376 13.83 -24.62 6.84
N SER A 377 13.10 -23.74 7.50
CA SER A 377 11.83 -24.07 8.14
C SER A 377 10.80 -24.58 7.12
N PHE A 378 10.71 -23.91 5.96
CA PHE A 378 9.86 -24.36 4.86
C PHE A 378 10.24 -25.75 4.34
N ARG A 379 11.53 -26.01 4.13
CA ARG A 379 12.02 -27.32 3.65
C ARG A 379 11.71 -28.44 4.64
N MET A 380 11.92 -28.20 5.94
CA MET A 380 11.59 -29.16 6.99
C MET A 380 10.09 -29.49 7.02
N GLN A 381 9.22 -28.52 6.79
CA GLN A 381 7.77 -28.75 6.69
C GLN A 381 7.39 -29.59 5.47
N GLN A 382 8.04 -29.35 4.31
CA GLN A 382 7.82 -30.15 3.09
C GLN A 382 8.26 -31.61 3.29
N GLU A 383 9.43 -31.85 3.89
CA GLU A 383 9.92 -33.21 4.15
C GLU A 383 9.01 -33.99 5.13
N GLN A 384 8.41 -33.31 6.12
CA GLN A 384 7.42 -33.92 7.01
C GLN A 384 6.14 -34.30 6.25
N LEU A 385 5.69 -33.47 5.32
CA LEU A 385 4.52 -33.74 4.47
C LEU A 385 4.77 -34.94 3.54
N ASP A 386 5.93 -34.99 2.87
CA ASP A 386 6.30 -36.11 1.99
C ASP A 386 6.39 -37.44 2.75
N ASN A 387 7.00 -37.42 3.94
CA ASN A 387 7.07 -38.60 4.80
C ASN A 387 5.69 -39.05 5.29
N SER A 388 4.78 -38.13 5.58
CA SER A 388 3.41 -38.44 5.98
C SER A 388 2.58 -39.03 4.83
N GLN A 389 2.72 -38.52 3.59
CA GLN A 389 2.05 -39.06 2.40
C GLN A 389 2.57 -40.44 2.02
N THR A 390 3.87 -40.69 2.21
CA THR A 390 4.48 -42.00 1.97
C THR A 390 3.92 -43.07 2.92
N ILE A 391 3.56 -42.71 4.16
CA ILE A 391 2.93 -43.62 5.13
C ILE A 391 1.47 -43.95 4.74
N TYR A 392 0.71 -42.98 4.20
CA TYR A 392 -0.67 -43.23 3.76
C TYR A 392 -0.79 -43.99 2.44
N CYS A 393 0.25 -44.00 1.59
CA CYS A 393 0.31 -44.85 0.40
C CYS A 393 0.83 -46.27 0.67
N ALA A 394 1.19 -46.60 1.92
CA ALA A 394 1.69 -47.91 2.34
C ALA A 394 0.70 -48.71 3.23
N ILE A 395 -0.57 -48.27 3.29
CA ILE A 395 -1.70 -48.97 3.93
C ILE A 395 -2.72 -49.27 2.83
#